data_AF-A0A3M1LGG2-F1
#
_entry.id   AF-A0A3M1LGG2-F1
#
_cell.length_a   1.000
_cell.length_b   1.000
_cell.length_c   1.000
_cell.angle_alpha   90.00
_cell.angle_beta   90.00
_cell.angle_gamma   90.00
#
_symmetry.space_group_name_H-M   'P 1'
#
loop_
_entity.id
_entity.type
_entity.pdbx_description
1 polymer ?
#
loop_
_entity_poly.entity_id
_entity_poly.type
_entity_poly.pdbx_seq_one_letter_code
_entity_poly.pdbx_strand_id
1 'polypeptide(L)' 'LPHRWLLREVWGPEYEDAIEYLRVYIGRLRRKLGEDESHRHIWTEQGIGYQFEA' A
#
# COMPACT_ATOMS: atom_id res chain seq x y z
N LEU A 1 -1.91 -4.98 -6.75
CA LEU A 1 -0.47 -4.86 -7.08
C LEU A 1 0.39 -5.51 -5.99
N PRO A 2 1.40 -6.34 -6.33
CA PRO A 2 2.23 -7.03 -5.36
C PRO A 2 3.06 -6.09 -4.48
N HIS A 3 3.26 -6.44 -3.20
CA HIS A 3 4.07 -5.62 -2.25
C HIS A 3 5.47 -5.29 -2.79
N ARG A 4 6.21 -6.31 -3.26
CA ARG A 4 7.57 -6.16 -3.83
C ARG A 4 7.61 -5.19 -5.01
N TRP A 5 6.56 -5.20 -5.84
CA TRP A 5 6.49 -4.37 -7.03
C TRP A 5 6.27 -2.91 -6.64
N LEU A 6 5.34 -2.66 -5.71
CA LEU A 6 5.10 -1.32 -5.17
C LEU A 6 6.34 -0.74 -4.47
N LEU A 7 7.03 -1.56 -3.69
CA LEU A 7 8.26 -1.14 -3.00
C LEU A 7 9.37 -0.78 -3.98
N ARG A 8 9.59 -1.62 -4.99
CA ARG A 8 10.57 -1.38 -6.04
C ARG A 8 10.28 -0.12 -6.83
N GLU A 9 9.04 0.10 -7.22
CA GLU A 9 8.67 1.23 -8.08
C GLU A 9 8.74 2.58 -7.35
N VAL A 10 8.40 2.59 -6.05
CA VAL A 10 8.31 3.84 -5.27
C VAL A 10 9.62 4.16 -4.53
N TRP A 11 10.32 3.13 -4.01
CA TRP A 11 11.53 3.31 -3.20
C TRP A 11 12.80 2.71 -3.83
N GLY A 12 12.67 1.82 -4.81
CA GLY A 12 13.80 1.16 -5.47
C GLY A 12 14.03 -0.28 -5.00
N PRO A 13 14.92 -1.02 -5.70
CA PRO A 13 15.14 -2.46 -5.49
C PRO A 13 15.69 -2.82 -4.10
N GLU A 14 16.40 -1.89 -3.44
CA GLU A 14 16.95 -2.06 -2.08
C GLU A 14 15.85 -2.26 -1.01
N TYR A 15 14.61 -1.89 -1.33
CA TYR A 15 13.48 -1.89 -0.41
C TYR A 15 12.45 -2.99 -0.69
N GLU A 16 12.72 -3.93 -1.61
CA GLU A 16 11.75 -4.95 -2.04
C GLU A 16 11.18 -5.81 -0.89
N ASP A 17 11.99 -6.06 0.16
CA ASP A 17 11.61 -6.83 1.34
C ASP A 17 11.10 -5.97 2.50
N ALA A 18 11.07 -4.65 2.36
CA ALA A 18 10.66 -3.70 3.39
C ALA A 18 9.12 -3.58 3.52
N ILE A 19 8.41 -4.71 3.62
CA ILE A 19 6.93 -4.78 3.63
C ILE A 19 6.33 -3.94 4.76
N GLU A 20 6.98 -3.90 5.93
CA GLU A 20 6.52 -3.09 7.06
C GLU A 20 6.52 -1.59 6.77
N TYR A 21 7.47 -1.10 5.97
CA TYR A 21 7.48 0.30 5.52
C TYR A 21 6.27 0.59 4.63
N LEU A 22 5.97 -0.31 3.69
CA LEU A 22 4.80 -0.17 2.81
C LEU A 22 3.50 -0.10 3.65
N ARG A 23 3.34 -0.97 4.66
CA ARG A 23 2.17 -0.98 5.55
C ARG A 23 1.98 0.35 6.27
N VAL A 24 3.05 0.92 6.83
CA VAL A 24 3.02 2.21 7.53
C VAL A 24 2.62 3.34 6.57
N TYR A 25 3.19 3.36 5.37
CA TYR A 25 2.88 4.38 4.38
C TYR A 25 1.45 4.28 3.85
N ILE A 26 0.94 3.07 3.61
CA ILE A 26 -0.46 2.86 3.24
C ILE A 26 -1.38 3.38 4.35
N GLY A 27 -1.11 3.08 5.62
CA GLY A 27 -1.89 3.61 6.73
C GLY A 27 -1.92 5.15 6.79
N ARG A 28 -0.78 5.80 6.50
CA ARG A 28 -0.69 7.27 6.39
C ARG A 28 -1.45 7.80 5.18
N LEU A 29 -1.39 7.11 4.05
CA LEU A 29 -2.06 7.50 2.81
C LEU A 29 -3.58 7.44 2.98
N ARG A 30 -4.12 6.36 3.55
CA ARG A 30 -5.55 6.24 3.88
C ARG A 30 -6.05 7.40 4.73
N ARG A 31 -5.28 7.79 5.75
CA ARG A 31 -5.60 8.94 6.60
C ARG A 31 -5.61 10.27 5.83
N LYS A 32 -4.69 10.46 4.88
CA LYS A 32 -4.66 11.66 4.03
C LYS A 32 -5.80 11.69 3.02
N LEU A 33 -6.21 10.52 2.53
CA LEU A 33 -7.37 10.37 1.65
C LEU A 33 -8.71 10.51 2.38
N GLY A 34 -8.69 10.47 3.72
CA GLY A 34 -9.91 10.54 4.53
C GLY A 34 -10.77 9.28 4.43
N GLU A 35 -10.15 8.12 4.15
CA GLU A 35 -10.89 6.86 4.04
C GLU A 35 -11.63 6.51 5.34
N ASP A 36 -12.85 5.99 5.19
CA ASP A 36 -13.65 5.43 6.26
C ASP A 36 -14.06 3.98 5.90
N GLU A 37 -14.89 3.33 6.73
CA GLU A 37 -15.36 1.97 6.43
C GLU A 37 -16.29 1.87 5.22
N SER A 38 -16.92 2.99 4.83
CA SER A 38 -17.85 3.09 3.71
C SER A 38 -17.19 3.52 2.39
N HIS A 39 -16.03 4.17 2.45
CA HIS A 39 -15.27 4.67 1.30
C HIS A 39 -13.79 4.36 1.51
N ARG A 40 -13.36 3.19 0.99
CA ARG A 40 -11.94 2.80 0.92
C ARG A 40 -11.45 2.87 -0.52
N HIS A 41 -10.44 3.70 -0.76
CA HIS A 41 -9.75 3.74 -2.03
C HIS A 41 -8.66 2.65 -2.10
N ILE A 42 -8.07 2.28 -0.97
CA ILE A 42 -6.98 1.30 -0.92
C ILE A 42 -7.48 -0.01 -0.29
N TRP A 43 -7.55 -1.05 -1.10
CA TRP A 43 -7.89 -2.40 -0.67
C TRP A 43 -6.62 -3.21 -0.36
N THR A 44 -6.64 -3.93 0.76
CA THR A 44 -5.56 -4.85 1.14
C THR A 44 -5.93 -6.27 0.70
N GLU A 45 -5.17 -6.86 -0.21
CA GLU A 45 -5.26 -8.27 -0.55
C GLU A 45 -4.24 -9.06 0.28
N GLN A 46 -4.72 -9.86 1.24
CA GLN A 46 -3.84 -10.64 2.11
C GLN A 46 -2.91 -11.56 1.30
N GLY A 47 -1.62 -11.49 1.58
CA GLY A 47 -0.59 -12.28 0.89
C GLY A 47 -0.21 -11.79 -0.51
N ILE A 48 -0.96 -10.84 -1.10
CA ILE A 48 -0.71 -10.35 -2.46
C ILE A 48 -0.17 -8.91 -2.41
N GLY A 49 -0.94 -7.95 -1.91
CA GLY A 49 -0.55 -6.54 -1.91
C GLY A 49 -1.73 -5.57 -1.80
N TYR A 50 -1.66 -4.48 -2.55
CA TYR A 50 -2.65 -3.39 -2.48
C TYR A 50 -3.26 -3.11 -3.84
N GLN A 51 -4.55 -2.81 -3.83
CA GLN A 51 -5.28 -2.32 -5.00
C GLN A 51 -5.83 -0.93 -4.70
N PHE A 52 -5.79 -0.06 -5.71
CA PHE A 52 -6.39 1.27 -5.65
C PHE A 52 -7.68 1.26 -6.48
N GLU A 53 -8.77 1.72 -5.88
CA GLU A 53 -10.08 1.91 -6.51
C GLU A 53 -10.40 3.41 -6.47
N ALA A 54 -10.62 3.98 -7.66
CA ALA A 54 -10.82 5.41 -7.89
C ALA A 54 -12.31 5.78 -7.83
#